data_AF-A0A922WN99-F1
#
_entry.id   AF-A0A922WN99-F1
#
_cell.length_a   1.000
_cell.length_b   1.000
_cell.length_c   1.000
_cell.angle_alpha   90.00
_cell.angle_beta   90.00
_cell.angle_gamma   90.00
#
_symmetry.space_group_name_H-M   'P 1'
#
loop_
_entity.id
_entity.type
_entity.pdbx_description
1 polymer ?
#
loop_
_entity_poly.entity_id
_entity_poly.type
_entity_poly.pdbx_seq_one_letter_code
_entity_poly.pdbx_strand_id
1 'polypeptide(L)'
;MPQLHLTRDSVAAGDDIQAPHRKRITVVAGTSLSEVLAEVRRLGYLAMISGDKATWVVEASVPLAVVAQQWEAPVILPAGAALSELPSELHFRYLAQEDPSQVVASLCVQDEHNSSPQGGPG
;
A
#
# COMPACT_ATOMS: atom_id res chain seq x y z
N MET A 1 2.39 22.48 -0.63
CA MET A 1 2.79 21.17 -0.09
C MET A 1 1.68 20.19 -0.46
N PRO A 2 1.97 19.09 -1.17
CA PRO A 2 0.96 18.10 -1.54
C PRO A 2 0.36 17.44 -0.28
N GLN A 3 -0.96 17.24 -0.29
CA GLN A 3 -1.66 16.47 0.74
C GLN A 3 -1.82 15.03 0.25
N LEU A 4 -1.39 14.09 1.09
CA LEU A 4 -1.54 12.67 0.82
C LEU A 4 -2.64 12.09 1.72
N HIS A 5 -3.64 11.48 1.08
CA HIS A 5 -4.70 10.77 1.76
C HIS A 5 -4.28 9.32 1.96
N LEU A 6 -4.30 8.85 3.21
CA LEU A 6 -4.04 7.46 3.55
C LEU A 6 -5.35 6.84 4.01
N THR A 7 -5.72 5.71 3.44
CA THR A 7 -6.85 4.88 3.86
C THR A 7 -6.36 3.46 4.09
N ARG A 8 -6.95 2.70 5.02
CA ARG A 8 -6.58 1.30 5.24
C ARG A 8 -7.81 0.42 5.39
N ASP A 9 -7.68 -0.85 5.07
CA ASP A 9 -8.67 -1.85 5.42
C ASP A 9 -8.79 -2.05 6.93
N SER A 10 -9.98 -2.49 7.34
CA SER A 10 -10.28 -2.87 8.72
C SER A 10 -9.65 -4.24 9.04
N VAL A 11 -9.05 -4.37 10.22
CA VAL A 11 -8.35 -5.59 10.66
C VAL A 11 -9.23 -6.50 11.53
N ALA A 12 -10.36 -6.01 12.04
CA ALA A 12 -11.33 -6.80 12.81
C ALA A 12 -12.72 -6.12 12.86
N ALA A 13 -13.77 -6.90 13.14
CA ALA A 13 -15.16 -6.46 13.36
C ALA A 13 -15.38 -5.50 14.57
N GLY A 14 -14.29 -5.02 15.20
CA GLY A 14 -14.29 -4.02 16.27
C GLY A 14 -13.53 -2.72 15.92
N ASP A 15 -12.95 -2.62 14.72
CA ASP A 15 -12.28 -1.40 14.23
C ASP A 15 -13.30 -0.37 13.67
N ASP A 16 -14.60 -0.66 13.73
CA ASP A 16 -15.71 0.13 13.19
C ASP A 16 -16.02 1.44 13.95
N ILE A 17 -15.36 1.70 15.08
CA ILE A 17 -15.69 2.85 15.93
C ILE A 17 -15.16 4.18 15.33
N GLN A 18 -14.19 4.15 14.41
CA GLN A 18 -13.67 5.34 13.70
C GLN A 18 -13.43 5.10 12.20
N ALA A 19 -14.31 4.36 11.53
CA ALA A 19 -14.36 4.37 10.09
C ALA A 19 -14.78 5.76 9.56
N PRO A 20 -14.15 6.28 8.49
CA PRO A 20 -13.05 5.69 7.75
C PRO A 20 -11.73 6.07 8.43
N HIS A 21 -10.85 5.10 8.70
CA HIS A 21 -9.48 5.33 9.18
C HIS A 21 -8.69 6.10 8.12
N ARG A 22 -8.99 7.38 7.98
CA ARG A 22 -8.51 8.26 6.92
C ARG A 22 -7.58 9.27 7.55
N LYS A 23 -6.29 9.10 7.29
CA LYS A 23 -5.26 10.02 7.77
C LYS A 23 -4.80 10.89 6.62
N ARG A 24 -4.72 12.20 6.86
CA ARG A 24 -4.05 13.12 5.93
C ARG A 24 -2.69 13.44 6.48
N ILE A 25 -1.66 13.19 5.69
CA ILE A 25 -0.31 13.63 5.99
C ILE A 25 0.15 14.63 4.93
N THR A 26 0.85 15.66 5.38
CA THR A 26 1.51 16.61 4.48
C THR A 26 2.86 16.02 4.14
N VAL A 27 3.07 15.72 2.86
CA VAL A 27 4.36 15.24 2.36
C VAL A 27 5.07 16.38 1.64
N VAL A 28 6.40 16.38 1.67
CA VAL A 28 7.19 17.35 0.92
C VAL A 28 7.10 16.97 -0.56
N ALA A 29 7.02 17.96 -1.45
CA ALA A 29 7.05 17.68 -2.88
C ALA A 29 8.41 17.05 -3.24
N GLY A 30 8.39 15.92 -3.94
CA GLY A 30 9.60 15.14 -4.26
C GLY A 30 9.97 14.07 -3.22
N THR A 31 9.18 13.86 -2.17
CA THR A 31 9.35 12.70 -1.28
C THR A 31 9.04 11.41 -2.04
N SER A 32 9.92 10.42 -1.95
CA SER A 32 9.74 9.10 -2.57
C SER A 32 8.71 8.26 -1.82
N LEU A 33 8.12 7.27 -2.51
CA LEU A 33 7.15 6.34 -1.90
C LEU A 33 7.75 5.60 -0.69
N SER A 34 9.01 5.18 -0.79
CA SER A 34 9.74 4.53 0.31
C SER A 34 9.79 5.38 1.59
N GLU A 35 10.05 6.68 1.45
CA GLU A 35 10.12 7.64 2.57
C GLU A 35 8.76 7.84 3.23
N VAL A 36 7.71 7.96 2.40
CA VAL A 36 6.33 8.04 2.92
C VAL A 36 5.97 6.79 3.69
N LEU A 37 6.28 5.60 3.17
CA LEU A 37 5.97 4.34 3.84
C LEU A 37 6.77 4.15 5.13
N ALA A 38 8.04 4.59 5.15
CA ALA A 38 8.85 4.63 6.36
C ALA A 38 8.20 5.52 7.42
N GLU A 39 7.71 6.70 7.05
CA GLU A 39 7.01 7.61 7.96
C GLU A 39 5.68 7.04 8.45
N VAL A 40 4.86 6.47 7.57
CA VAL A 40 3.58 5.82 7.93
C VAL A 40 3.79 4.71 8.95
N ARG A 41 4.85 3.91 8.77
CA ARG A 41 5.26 2.86 9.70
C ARG A 41 5.76 3.44 11.02
N ARG A 42 6.61 4.48 10.98
CA ARG A 42 7.10 5.20 12.17
C ARG A 42 5.96 5.78 13.01
N LEU A 43 4.89 6.24 12.35
CA LEU A 43 3.68 6.75 13.00
C LEU A 43 2.80 5.66 13.62
N GLY A 44 3.13 4.38 13.46
CA GLY A 44 2.31 3.26 13.93
C GLY A 44 0.93 3.23 13.29
N TYR A 45 0.80 3.73 12.05
CA TYR A 45 -0.50 3.85 11.39
C TYR A 45 -1.09 2.50 10.97
N LEU A 46 -0.25 1.51 10.68
CA LEU A 46 -0.67 0.16 10.34
C LEU A 46 -0.92 -0.63 11.63
N ALA A 47 -2.06 -1.32 11.70
CA ALA A 47 -2.35 -2.16 12.85
C ALA A 47 -1.33 -3.31 12.91
N MET A 48 -0.74 -3.50 14.07
CA MET A 48 0.12 -4.64 14.36
C MET A 48 -0.76 -5.78 14.87
N ILE A 49 -0.55 -6.99 14.34
CA ILE A 49 -1.24 -8.18 14.82
C ILE A 49 -0.32 -9.04 15.67
N SER A 50 -0.93 -9.86 16.53
CA SER A 50 -0.21 -10.90 17.28
C SER A 50 0.42 -11.90 16.30
N GLY A 51 1.72 -12.12 16.43
CA GLY A 51 2.50 -13.04 15.58
C GLY A 51 3.39 -12.36 14.55
N ASP A 52 3.44 -11.02 14.51
CA ASP A 52 4.35 -10.20 13.70
C ASP A 52 4.32 -10.48 12.19
N LYS A 53 3.21 -11.01 11.70
CA LYS A 53 3.03 -11.46 10.31
C LYS A 53 2.01 -10.66 9.53
N ALA A 54 1.64 -9.46 9.97
CA ALA A 54 0.69 -8.64 9.22
C ALA A 54 1.29 -8.24 7.87
N THR A 55 0.59 -8.59 6.79
CA THR A 55 0.94 -8.19 5.42
C THR A 55 -0.07 -7.17 4.92
N TRP A 56 0.44 -6.07 4.38
CA TRP A 56 -0.32 -4.96 3.83
C TRP A 56 0.15 -4.65 2.42
N VAL A 57 -0.78 -4.44 1.50
CA VAL A 57 -0.48 -3.96 0.15
C VAL A 57 -0.81 -2.48 0.08
N VAL A 58 0.16 -1.68 -0.36
CA VAL A 58 -0.02 -0.27 -0.64
C VAL A 58 -0.40 -0.14 -2.10
N GLU A 59 -1.59 0.34 -2.37
CA GLU A 59 -2.12 0.50 -3.71
C GLU A 59 -2.78 1.87 -3.88
N ALA A 60 -2.76 2.35 -5.12
CA ALA A 60 -3.58 3.49 -5.56
C ALA A 60 -4.46 2.98 -6.71
N SER A 61 -4.22 3.44 -7.94
CA SER A 61 -4.80 2.81 -9.14
C SER A 61 -4.20 1.43 -9.43
N VAL A 62 -2.99 1.17 -8.93
CA VAL A 62 -2.24 -0.07 -9.08
C VAL A 62 -1.50 -0.40 -7.77
N PRO A 63 -1.05 -1.64 -7.55
CA PRO A 63 -0.21 -2.01 -6.42
C PRO A 63 1.17 -1.35 -6.52
N LEU A 64 1.56 -0.59 -5.50
CA LEU A 64 2.79 0.20 -5.52
C LEU A 64 3.88 -0.37 -4.60
N ALA A 65 3.48 -0.96 -3.47
CA ALA A 65 4.42 -1.53 -2.51
C ALA A 65 3.75 -2.59 -1.64
N VAL A 66 4.56 -3.41 -0.97
CA VAL A 66 4.13 -4.35 0.06
C VAL A 66 4.84 -4.02 1.36
N VAL A 67 4.06 -3.91 2.43
CA VAL A 67 4.55 -3.69 3.80
C VAL A 67 4.24 -4.93 4.62
N ALA A 68 5.27 -5.58 5.13
CA ALA A 68 5.13 -6.70 6.05
C ALA A 68 5.65 -6.31 7.43
N GLN A 69 4.94 -6.71 8.48
CA GLN A 69 5.34 -6.46 9.86
C GLN A 69 6.68 -7.15 10.19
N GLN A 70 6.95 -8.32 9.60
CA GLN A 70 8.23 -9.03 9.75
C GLN A 70 9.40 -8.44 8.96
N TRP A 71 9.17 -7.49 8.04
CA TRP A 71 10.25 -6.89 7.24
C TRP A 71 10.76 -5.62 7.90
N GLU A 72 12.06 -5.34 7.75
CA GLU A 72 12.65 -4.09 8.26
C GLU A 72 12.25 -2.87 7.42
N ALA A 73 12.07 -3.07 6.12
CA ALA A 73 11.66 -2.06 5.16
C ALA A 73 10.55 -2.58 4.23
N PRO A 74 9.67 -1.70 3.73
CA PRO A 74 8.69 -2.07 2.70
C PRO A 74 9.37 -2.40 1.37
N VAL A 75 8.77 -3.31 0.59
CA VAL A 75 9.25 -3.65 -0.76
C VAL A 75 8.46 -2.83 -1.77
N ILE A 76 9.15 -2.02 -2.55
CA ILE A 76 8.55 -1.23 -3.63
C ILE A 76 8.38 -2.12 -4.86
N LEU A 77 7.17 -2.14 -5.42
CA LEU A 77 6.86 -2.89 -6.63
C LEU A 77 7.28 -2.08 -7.87
N PRO A 78 7.45 -2.72 -9.05
CA PRO A 78 7.85 -2.02 -10.28
C PRO A 78 6.98 -0.80 -10.61
N ALA A 79 5.65 -0.93 -10.46
CA ALA A 79 4.72 0.19 -10.65
C ALA A 79 4.96 1.34 -9.67
N GLY A 80 5.30 1.06 -8.41
CA GLY A 80 5.67 2.08 -7.42
C GLY A 80 7.02 2.73 -7.71
N ALA A 81 7.98 1.97 -8.26
CA ALA A 81 9.28 2.50 -8.68
C ALA A 81 9.19 3.36 -9.95
N ALA A 82 8.20 3.09 -10.81
CA ALA A 82 7.94 3.86 -12.03
C ALA A 82 7.18 5.18 -11.78
N LEU A 83 6.69 5.42 -10.56
CA LEU A 83 6.01 6.66 -10.22
C LEU A 83 6.97 7.85 -10.29
N SER A 84 6.66 8.79 -11.19
CA SER A 84 7.34 10.10 -11.22
C SER A 84 6.84 11.03 -10.11
N GLU A 85 5.59 10.86 -9.68
CA GLU A 85 4.97 11.61 -8.60
C GLU A 85 4.14 10.68 -7.71
N LEU A 86 4.03 11.01 -6.43
CA LEU A 86 3.17 10.27 -5.51
C LEU A 86 1.69 10.51 -5.85
N PRO A 87 0.84 9.46 -5.80
CA PRO A 87 -0.59 9.63 -5.94
C PRO A 87 -1.15 10.47 -4.79
N SER A 88 -2.28 11.13 -5.02
CA SER A 88 -2.94 11.95 -3.99
C SER A 88 -3.63 11.10 -2.90
N GLU A 89 -3.80 9.80 -3.15
CA GLU A 89 -4.40 8.83 -2.24
C GLU A 89 -3.63 7.51 -2.30
N LEU A 90 -3.40 6.91 -1.14
CA LEU A 90 -2.88 5.57 -0.95
C LEU A 90 -3.85 4.78 -0.09
N HIS A 91 -4.15 3.57 -0.54
CA HIS A 91 -4.93 2.59 0.16
C HIS A 91 -4.02 1.46 0.66
N PHE A 92 -4.16 1.10 1.93
CA PHE A 92 -3.45 -0.02 2.56
C PHE A 92 -4.42 -1.18 2.70
N ARG A 93 -4.37 -2.09 1.74
CA ARG A 93 -5.17 -3.31 1.75
C ARG A 93 -4.59 -4.31 2.74
N TYR A 94 -5.44 -4.86 3.61
CA TYR A 94 -5.01 -5.82 4.64
C TYR A 94 -5.09 -7.25 4.09
N LEU A 95 -3.96 -7.97 4.11
CA LEU A 95 -3.86 -9.37 3.69
C LEU A 95 -3.62 -10.33 4.85
N ALA A 96 -4.01 -9.96 6.07
CA ALA A 96 -3.84 -10.82 7.23
C ALA A 96 -2.39 -11.32 7.42
N GLN A 97 -2.21 -12.64 7.48
CA GLN A 97 -0.91 -13.31 7.64
C GLN A 97 -0.42 -13.97 6.35
N GLU A 98 -0.86 -13.49 5.18
CA GLU A 98 -0.35 -13.99 3.90
C GLU A 98 1.17 -13.78 3.78
N ASP A 99 1.83 -14.69 3.06
CA ASP A 99 3.27 -14.61 2.85
C ASP A 99 3.61 -13.40 1.96
N PRO A 100 4.34 -12.40 2.48
CA PRO A 100 4.55 -11.16 1.76
C PRO A 100 5.44 -11.34 0.53
N SER A 101 6.28 -12.39 0.50
CA SER A 101 7.12 -12.69 -0.67
C SER A 101 6.28 -13.24 -1.82
N GLN A 102 5.31 -14.10 -1.51
CA GLN A 102 4.33 -14.60 -2.49
C GLN A 102 3.44 -13.47 -3.00
N VAL A 103 3.01 -12.56 -2.13
CA VAL A 103 2.22 -11.39 -2.52
C VAL A 103 3.02 -10.50 -3.48
N VAL A 104 4.27 -10.17 -3.17
CA VAL A 104 5.15 -9.39 -4.08
C VAL A 104 5.29 -10.08 -5.42
N ALA A 105 5.57 -11.38 -5.44
CA ALA A 105 5.72 -12.14 -6.68
C ALA A 105 4.43 -12.14 -7.51
N SER A 106 3.27 -12.34 -6.89
CA SER A 106 1.98 -12.33 -7.56
C SER A 106 1.66 -10.96 -8.19
N LEU A 107 1.88 -9.88 -7.43
CA LEU A 107 1.62 -8.52 -7.91
C LEU A 107 2.59 -8.10 -9.02
N CYS A 108 3.85 -8.55 -8.95
CA CYS A 108 4.84 -8.30 -10.00
C CYS A 108 4.47 -8.99 -11.33
N VAL A 109 3.84 -10.17 -11.28
CA VAL A 109 3.40 -10.90 -12.48
C VAL A 109 2.10 -10.33 -13.06
N GLN A 110 1.20 -9.82 -12.22
CA GLN A 110 -0.08 -9.24 -12.68
C GLN A 110 0.10 -7.92 -13.45
N ASP A 111 1.15 -7.15 -13.17
CA ASP A 111 1.50 -5.94 -13.93
C ASP A 111 1.74 -6.25 -15.42
N GLU A 112 2.39 -7.39 -15.72
CA GLU A 112 2.66 -7.80 -17.11
C GLU A 112 1.40 -8.25 -17.86
N HIS A 113 0.39 -8.79 -17.16
CA HIS A 113 -0.83 -9.30 -17.80
C HIS A 113 -1.97 -8.27 -17.94
N ASN A 114 -1.94 -7.17 -17.20
CA ASN A 114 -2.98 -6.13 -17.28
C ASN A 114 -2.77 -5.15 -18.45
N SER A 115 -1.77 -5.38 -19.31
CA SER A 115 -1.54 -4.63 -20.56
C SER A 115 -2.35 -5.15 -21.76
N SER A 116 -3.53 -5.76 -21.53
CA SER A 116 -4.44 -6.11 -22.63
C SER A 116 -5.37 -4.92 -22.92
N PRO A 117 -5.36 -4.35 -24.14
CA PRO A 117 -6.29 -3.28 -24.48
C PRO A 117 -7.71 -3.85 -24.50
N GLN A 118 -8.64 -3.16 -23.86
CA GLN A 118 -10.07 -3.34 -24.11
C GLN A 118 -10.36 -2.93 -25.56
N GLY A 119 -10.16 -3.87 -26.48
CA GLY A 119 -10.63 -3.81 -27.86
C GLY A 119 -11.96 -4.55 -27.95
N GLY A 120 -13.06 -3.86 -27.72
CA GLY A 120 -14.36 -4.31 -28.19
C GLY A 120 -14.55 -3.90 -29.65
N PRO A 121 -14.98 -4.84 -30.52
CA PRO A 121 -15.97 -4.55 -31.55
C PRO A 121 -17.29 -5.23 -31.11
N GLY A 122 -18.44 -4.57 -31.13
CA GLY A 122 -18.97 -3.79 -32.24
C GLY A 122 -20.04 -4.64 -32.89
#